data_AF-A0AAN8GD33-F1
#
_entry.id   AF-A0AAN8GD33-F1
#
_cell.length_a   1.000
_cell.length_b   1.000
_cell.length_c   1.000
_cell.angle_alpha   90.00
_cell.angle_beta   90.00
_cell.angle_gamma   90.00
#
_symmetry.space_group_name_H-M   'P 1'
#
loop_
_entity.id
_entity.type
_entity.pdbx_description
1 polymer ?
#
loop_
_entity_poly.entity_id
_entity_poly.type
_entity_poly.pdbx_seq_one_letter_code
_entity_poly.pdbx_strand_id
1 'polypeptide(L)'
;MLPMLVPCAGPLAAIFTCPLFFGVAHFHHVIELLRFRQGTLSGIFLSAVFQFSYTAVFGAYTAFIFIRTGHLIGPVLCHSFCNYMGFPAISTAMEHPHRLTVLSSYLMGVLLFFLFLFPFTDPAYYGLPTPVCTLTSSPSSLCLS
;
A
#
# COMPACT_ATOMS: atom_id res chain seq x y z
N MET A 1 -14.01 0.28 5.10
CA MET A 1 -14.59 -0.30 3.87
C MET A 1 -14.33 -1.81 3.76
N LEU A 2 -13.10 -2.28 4.02
CA LEU A 2 -12.74 -3.71 4.00
C LEU A 2 -13.72 -4.66 4.73
N PRO A 3 -14.15 -4.43 6.00
CA PRO A 3 -15.04 -5.36 6.71
C PRO A 3 -16.43 -5.53 6.08
N MET A 4 -16.86 -4.55 5.27
CA MET A 4 -18.13 -4.56 4.57
C MET A 4 -18.02 -5.13 3.16
N LEU A 5 -16.85 -5.02 2.50
CA LEU A 5 -16.62 -5.55 1.15
C LEU A 5 -16.21 -7.03 1.14
N VAL A 6 -15.45 -7.47 2.14
CA VAL A 6 -14.98 -8.86 2.27
C VAL A 6 -16.12 -9.88 2.20
N PRO A 7 -17.24 -9.74 2.93
CA PRO A 7 -18.35 -10.70 2.86
C PRO A 7 -19.13 -10.65 1.53
N CYS A 8 -19.07 -9.55 0.77
CA CYS A 8 -19.86 -9.34 -0.44
C CYS A 8 -19.11 -9.66 -1.74
N ALA A 9 -17.80 -9.37 -1.80
CA ALA A 9 -16.97 -9.49 -3.00
C ALA A 9 -15.78 -10.46 -2.84
N GLY A 10 -15.51 -10.90 -1.60
CA GLY A 10 -14.37 -11.75 -1.27
C GLY A 10 -13.09 -10.97 -0.94
N PRO A 11 -12.11 -11.60 -0.27
CA PRO A 11 -10.92 -10.93 0.24
C PRO A 11 -10.02 -10.33 -0.85
N LEU A 12 -9.79 -11.08 -1.94
CA LEU A 12 -8.96 -10.62 -3.06
C LEU A 12 -9.55 -9.40 -3.75
N ALA A 13 -10.86 -9.41 -4.04
CA ALA A 13 -11.53 -8.27 -4.65
C ALA A 13 -11.51 -7.04 -3.73
N ALA A 14 -11.68 -7.24 -2.41
CA ALA A 14 -11.60 -6.16 -1.44
C ALA A 14 -10.19 -5.52 -1.39
N ILE A 15 -9.11 -6.31 -1.48
CA ILE A 15 -7.72 -5.81 -1.51
C ILE A 15 -7.49 -4.87 -2.68
N PHE A 16 -8.05 -5.14 -3.86
CA PHE A 16 -7.85 -4.30 -5.04
C PHE A 16 -8.88 -3.17 -5.15
N THR A 17 -10.13 -3.39 -4.73
CA THR A 17 -11.22 -2.42 -4.92
C THR A 17 -11.13 -1.26 -3.92
N CYS A 18 -10.79 -1.54 -2.66
CA CYS A 18 -10.71 -0.51 -1.63
C CYS A 18 -9.69 0.60 -1.94
N PRO A 19 -8.46 0.26 -2.36
CA PRO A 19 -7.43 1.25 -2.67
C PRO A 19 -7.74 2.08 -3.91
N LEU A 20 -8.51 1.55 -4.87
CA LEU A 20 -8.94 2.30 -6.04
C LEU A 20 -9.85 3.47 -5.66
N PHE A 21 -10.83 3.25 -4.80
CA PHE A 21 -11.69 4.34 -4.28
C PHE A 21 -10.88 5.37 -3.50
N PHE A 22 -9.92 4.93 -2.70
CA PHE A 22 -9.03 5.82 -1.96
C PHE A 22 -8.12 6.64 -2.89
N GLY A 23 -7.53 6.01 -3.91
CA GLY A 23 -6.72 6.70 -4.92
C GLY A 23 -7.51 7.73 -5.73
N VAL A 24 -8.78 7.44 -6.06
CA VAL A 24 -9.65 8.40 -6.77
C VAL A 24 -9.87 9.68 -5.95
N ALA A 25 -9.96 9.58 -4.62
CA ALA A 25 -10.11 10.77 -3.77
C ALA A 25 -8.94 11.76 -3.91
N HIS A 26 -7.73 11.27 -4.23
CA HIS A 26 -6.56 12.11 -4.44
C HIS A 26 -6.55 12.85 -5.79
N PHE A 27 -7.44 12.53 -6.73
CA PHE A 27 -7.60 13.32 -7.96
C PHE A 27 -8.00 14.77 -7.68
N HIS A 28 -8.53 15.09 -6.49
CA HIS A 28 -8.83 16.47 -6.12
C HIS A 28 -7.57 17.37 -6.16
N HIS A 29 -6.39 16.87 -5.75
CA HIS A 29 -5.14 17.63 -5.86
C HIS A 29 -4.77 17.91 -7.33
N VAL A 30 -5.07 16.98 -8.23
CA VAL A 30 -4.80 17.13 -9.67
C VAL A 30 -5.70 18.23 -10.26
N ILE A 31 -6.98 18.24 -9.88
CA ILE A 31 -7.95 19.28 -10.27
C ILE A 31 -7.49 20.65 -9.75
N GLU A 32 -6.96 20.70 -8.52
CA GLU A 32 -6.40 21.92 -7.93
C GLU A 32 -5.18 22.44 -8.70
N LEU A 33 -4.20 21.59 -9.04
CA LEU A 33 -3.05 21.98 -9.84
C LEU A 33 -3.44 22.47 -11.25
N LEU A 34 -4.43 21.83 -11.89
CA LEU A 34 -4.98 22.25 -13.17
C LEU A 34 -5.68 23.62 -13.07
N ARG A 35 -6.43 23.85 -11.99
CA ARG A 35 -7.18 25.09 -11.75
C ARG A 35 -6.28 26.28 -11.49
N PHE A 36 -5.16 26.09 -10.79
CA PHE A 36 -4.19 27.14 -10.50
C PHE A 36 -3.08 27.30 -11.55
N ARG A 37 -3.10 26.51 -12.64
CA ARG A 37 -2.11 26.56 -13.73
C ARG A 37 -0.64 26.41 -13.27
N GLN A 38 -0.44 25.66 -12.18
CA GLN A 38 0.88 25.44 -11.55
C GLN A 38 1.62 24.28 -12.23
N GLY A 39 2.00 24.44 -13.51
CA GLY A 39 2.83 23.47 -14.24
C GLY A 39 2.36 23.15 -15.66
N THR A 40 3.13 22.30 -16.35
CA THR A 40 2.76 21.76 -17.67
C THR A 40 1.69 20.68 -17.52
N LEU A 41 0.75 20.59 -18.46
CA LEU A 41 -0.31 19.56 -18.45
C LEU A 41 0.26 18.13 -18.36
N SER A 42 1.39 17.88 -19.04
CA SER A 42 2.10 16.60 -18.97
C SER A 42 2.67 16.29 -17.58
N GLY A 43 3.23 17.29 -16.90
CA GLY A 43 3.76 17.13 -15.54
C GLY A 43 2.66 16.89 -14.50
N ILE A 44 1.54 17.61 -14.64
CA ILE A 44 0.37 17.45 -13.75
C ILE A 44 -0.25 16.05 -13.95
N PHE A 45 -0.39 15.59 -15.19
CA PHE A 45 -0.87 14.25 -15.48
C PHE A 45 0.07 13.14 -14.97
N LEU A 46 1.39 13.30 -15.15
CA LEU A 46 2.36 12.32 -14.66
C LEU A 46 2.34 12.23 -13.13
N SER A 47 2.26 13.38 -12.44
CA SER A 47 2.12 13.46 -10.99
C SER A 47 0.84 12.78 -10.51
N ALA A 48 -0.29 13.02 -11.21
CA ALA A 48 -1.58 12.38 -10.92
C ALA A 48 -1.52 10.86 -11.01
N VAL A 49 -0.98 10.33 -12.11
CA VAL A 49 -0.85 8.89 -12.34
C VAL A 49 0.06 8.27 -11.29
N PHE A 50 1.18 8.94 -10.99
CA PHE A 50 2.12 8.49 -9.98
C PHE A 50 1.48 8.45 -8.58
N GLN A 51 0.81 9.54 -8.16
CA GLN A 51 0.13 9.61 -6.87
C GLN A 51 -0.97 8.56 -6.75
N PHE A 52 -1.76 8.37 -7.80
CA PHE A 52 -2.81 7.35 -7.82
C PHE A 52 -2.24 5.94 -7.70
N SER A 53 -1.26 5.59 -8.54
CA SER A 53 -0.68 4.24 -8.53
C SER A 53 0.07 3.94 -7.23
N TYR A 54 0.83 4.91 -6.72
CA TYR A 54 1.55 4.77 -5.45
C TYR A 54 0.61 4.56 -4.26
N THR A 55 -0.43 5.39 -4.14
CA THR A 55 -1.42 5.26 -3.06
C THR A 55 -2.26 3.98 -3.19
N ALA A 56 -2.57 3.54 -4.41
CA ALA A 56 -3.26 2.28 -4.65
C ALA A 56 -2.45 1.06 -4.19
N VAL A 57 -1.14 1.01 -4.50
CA VAL A 57 -0.26 -0.08 -4.05
C VAL A 57 -0.16 -0.12 -2.53
N PHE A 58 0.00 1.03 -1.87
CA PHE A 58 0.02 1.08 -0.40
C PHE A 58 -1.32 0.74 0.25
N GLY A 59 -2.42 1.16 -0.36
CA GLY A 59 -3.75 0.74 0.10
C GLY A 59 -3.91 -0.78 0.00
N ALA A 60 -3.44 -1.40 -1.09
CA ALA A 60 -3.51 -2.84 -1.26
C ALA A 60 -2.65 -3.58 -0.21
N TYR A 61 -1.45 -3.05 0.09
CA TYR A 61 -0.57 -3.59 1.13
C TYR A 61 -1.18 -3.50 2.53
N THR A 62 -1.76 -2.36 2.90
CA THR A 62 -2.41 -2.19 4.21
C THR A 62 -3.66 -3.08 4.34
N ALA A 63 -4.43 -3.25 3.26
CA ALA A 63 -5.53 -4.20 3.18
C ALA A 63 -5.05 -5.65 3.36
N PHE A 64 -3.95 -6.03 2.72
CA PHE A 64 -3.33 -7.34 2.86
C PHE A 64 -2.93 -7.63 4.31
N ILE A 65 -2.21 -6.71 4.98
CA ILE A 65 -1.83 -6.87 6.40
C ILE A 65 -3.08 -7.01 7.28
N PHE A 66 -4.11 -6.20 7.04
CA PHE A 66 -5.32 -6.23 7.84
C PHE A 66 -6.05 -7.58 7.74
N ILE A 67 -6.12 -8.16 6.54
CA ILE A 67 -6.75 -9.48 6.33
C ILE A 67 -5.93 -10.59 6.99
N ARG A 68 -4.59 -10.53 6.88
CA ARG A 68 -3.67 -11.55 7.42
C ARG A 68 -3.57 -11.54 8.94
N THR A 69 -3.49 -10.36 9.54
CA THR A 69 -3.27 -10.19 10.98
C THR A 69 -4.55 -9.97 11.78
N GLY A 70 -5.63 -9.51 11.14
CA GLY A 70 -6.89 -9.16 11.81
C GLY A 70 -6.80 -7.91 12.70
N HIS A 71 -5.64 -7.27 12.81
CA HIS A 71 -5.40 -6.11 13.68
C HIS A 71 -5.26 -4.82 12.88
N LEU A 72 -5.81 -3.72 13.42
CA LEU A 72 -5.67 -2.39 12.82
C LEU A 72 -4.32 -1.73 13.09
N ILE A 73 -3.60 -2.15 14.15
CA ILE A 73 -2.34 -1.55 14.58
C ILE A 73 -1.27 -1.66 13.48
N GLY A 74 -1.10 -2.85 12.88
CA GLY A 74 -0.12 -3.07 11.81
C GLY A 74 -0.31 -2.14 10.60
N PRO A 75 -1.50 -2.15 9.96
CA PRO A 75 -1.81 -1.26 8.84
C PRO A 75 -1.64 0.23 9.17
N VAL A 76 -2.05 0.67 10.38
CA VAL A 76 -1.92 2.08 10.81
C VAL A 76 -0.46 2.49 10.95
N LEU A 77 0.38 1.66 11.56
CA LEU A 77 1.81 1.93 11.70
C LEU A 77 2.52 1.97 10.34
N CYS A 78 2.24 1.00 9.47
CA CYS A 78 2.78 0.99 8.12
C CYS A 78 2.36 2.23 7.33
N HIS A 79 1.09 2.61 7.38
CA HIS A 79 0.58 3.78 6.67
C HIS A 79 1.22 5.08 7.19
N SER A 80 1.34 5.23 8.52
CA SER A 80 1.98 6.39 9.15
C SER A 80 3.45 6.50 8.75
N PHE A 81 4.18 5.38 8.75
CA PHE A 81 5.57 5.34 8.34
C PHE A 81 5.77 5.67 6.85
N CYS A 82 4.94 5.09 5.97
CA CYS A 82 5.00 5.37 4.53
C CYS A 82 4.68 6.84 4.23
N ASN A 83 3.73 7.45 4.93
CA ASN A 83 3.43 8.88 4.79
C ASN A 83 4.57 9.76 5.30
N TYR A 84 5.26 9.35 6.37
CA TYR A 84 6.40 10.08 6.91
C TYR A 84 7.62 10.02 5.98
N MET A 85 7.95 8.84 5.45
CA MET A 85 9.11 8.66 4.56
C MET A 85 8.83 9.18 3.14
N GLY A 86 7.60 9.06 2.66
CA GLY A 86 7.23 9.47 1.31
C GLY A 86 7.90 8.61 0.23
N PHE A 87 7.97 9.14 -0.99
CA PHE A 87 8.67 8.49 -2.10
C PHE A 87 10.19 8.71 -1.96
N PRO A 88 11.02 7.67 -2.11
CA PRO A 88 12.48 7.83 -2.04
C PRO A 88 12.96 8.83 -3.09
N ALA A 89 13.81 9.77 -2.67
CA ALA A 89 14.40 10.76 -3.55
C ALA A 89 15.53 10.14 -4.41
N ILE A 90 15.14 9.36 -5.42
CA ILE A 90 16.08 8.63 -6.29
C ILE A 90 17.02 9.58 -7.02
N SER A 91 16.51 10.74 -7.47
CA SER A 91 17.31 11.74 -8.19
C SER A 91 18.46 12.28 -7.33
N THR A 92 18.20 12.60 -6.07
CA THR A 92 19.25 13.09 -5.15
C THR A 92 20.19 11.96 -4.71
N ALA A 93 19.70 10.73 -4.63
CA ALA A 93 20.54 9.56 -4.36
C ALA A 93 21.57 9.29 -5.47
N MET A 94 21.23 9.56 -6.73
CA MET A 94 22.15 9.38 -7.87
C MET A 94 23.29 10.41 -7.90
N GLU A 95 23.04 11.61 -7.38
CA GLU A 95 24.02 12.70 -7.28
C GLU A 95 24.97 12.55 -6.07
N HIS A 96 24.67 11.62 -5.16
CA HIS A 96 25.44 11.44 -3.93
C HIS A 96 26.82 10.79 -4.21
N PRO A 97 27.91 11.23 -3.54
CA PRO A 97 29.25 10.64 -3.72
C PRO A 97 29.29 9.13 -3.39
N HIS A 98 28.43 8.67 -2.49
CA HIS A 98 28.24 7.25 -2.15
C HIS A 98 26.98 6.63 -2.79
N ARG A 99 26.64 7.01 -4.03
CA ARG A 99 25.44 6.55 -4.75
C ARG A 99 25.23 5.04 -4.75
N LEU A 100 26.30 4.24 -4.87
CA LEU A 100 26.19 2.78 -4.88
C LEU A 100 25.70 2.23 -3.54
N THR A 101 26.16 2.81 -2.42
CA THR A 101 25.72 2.42 -1.07
C THR A 101 24.27 2.81 -0.82
N VAL A 102 23.84 3.98 -1.30
CA VAL A 102 22.46 4.44 -1.16
C VAL A 102 21.51 3.63 -2.05
N LEU A 103 21.91 3.34 -3.29
CA LEU A 103 21.09 2.52 -4.18
C LEU A 103 21.03 1.06 -3.72
N SER A 104 22.15 0.51 -3.21
CA SER A 104 22.17 -0.84 -2.67
C SER A 104 21.31 -0.96 -1.43
N SER A 105 21.25 0.05 -0.56
CA SER A 105 20.35 0.03 0.60
C SER A 105 18.87 0.07 0.21
N TYR A 106 18.50 0.81 -0.85
CA TYR A 106 17.14 0.77 -1.41
C TYR A 106 16.79 -0.61 -1.97
N LEU A 107 17.66 -1.19 -2.81
CA LEU A 107 17.44 -2.52 -3.37
C LEU A 107 17.36 -3.59 -2.27
N MET A 108 18.24 -3.51 -1.27
CA MET A 108 18.24 -4.39 -0.11
C MET A 108 16.93 -4.26 0.67
N GLY A 109 16.45 -3.04 0.91
CA GLY A 109 15.18 -2.80 1.60
C GLY A 109 13.99 -3.42 0.87
N VAL A 110 13.92 -3.28 -0.46
CA VAL A 110 12.88 -3.89 -1.29
C VAL A 110 12.97 -5.42 -1.26
N LEU A 111 14.18 -5.98 -1.36
CA LEU A 111 14.40 -7.42 -1.30
C LEU A 111 13.97 -7.99 0.06
N LEU A 112 14.42 -7.38 1.15
CA LEU A 112 14.04 -7.78 2.51
C LEU A 112 12.54 -7.65 2.73
N PHE A 113 11.91 -6.60 2.19
CA PHE A 113 10.46 -6.44 2.26
C PHE A 113 9.73 -7.64 1.65
N PHE A 114 10.07 -8.06 0.42
CA PHE A 114 9.41 -9.20 -0.21
C PHE A 114 9.73 -10.54 0.47
N LEU A 115 10.94 -10.71 0.99
CA LEU A 115 11.33 -11.93 1.71
C LEU A 115 10.60 -12.06 3.05
N PHE A 116 10.45 -10.95 3.79
CA PHE A 116 9.84 -10.96 5.12
C PHE A 116 8.34 -10.68 5.13
N LEU A 117 7.75 -10.31 3.98
CA LEU A 117 6.33 -10.02 3.86
C LEU A 117 5.46 -11.17 4.37
N PHE A 118 5.69 -12.39 3.90
CA PHE A 118 4.92 -13.57 4.31
C PHE A 118 5.29 -14.07 5.71
N PRO A 119 6.57 -14.25 6.07
CA PRO A 119 6.96 -14.69 7.40
C PRO A 119 6.42 -13.83 8.55
N PHE A 120 6.44 -12.50 8.40
CA PHE A 120 5.95 -11.60 9.46
C PHE A 120 4.44 -11.37 9.43
N THR A 121 3.75 -11.76 8.37
CA THR A 121 2.27 -11.69 8.32
C THR A 121 1.63 -13.06 8.46
N ASP A 122 2.34 -14.05 9.03
CA ASP A 122 1.80 -15.36 9.33
C ASP A 122 0.69 -15.24 10.42
N PRO A 123 -0.57 -15.65 10.12
CA PRO A 123 -1.69 -15.58 11.03
C PRO A 123 -1.46 -16.35 12.34
N ALA A 124 -0.55 -17.34 12.36
CA ALA A 124 -0.20 -18.10 13.55
C ALA A 124 0.32 -17.23 14.70
N TYR A 125 0.99 -16.11 14.39
CA TYR A 125 1.51 -15.19 15.41
C TYR A 125 0.44 -14.25 15.99
N TYR A 126 -0.67 -14.06 15.29
CA TYR A 126 -1.71 -13.08 15.64
C TYR A 126 -3.00 -13.71 16.21
N GLY A 127 -3.02 -15.04 16.32
CA GLY A 127 -4.14 -15.80 16.88
C GLY A 127 -5.18 -16.20 15.82
N LEU A 128 -5.38 -17.50 15.66
CA LEU A 128 -6.43 -18.07 14.81
C LEU A 128 -7.74 -18.27 15.58
N PRO A 129 -8.91 -18.06 14.95
CA PRO A 129 -9.13 -17.51 13.60
C PRO A 129 -9.15 -15.98 13.59
N THR A 130 -8.57 -15.36 12.56
CA THR A 130 -8.65 -13.90 12.42
C THR A 130 -10.09 -13.48 12.13
N PRO A 131 -10.58 -12.38 12.75
CA PRO A 131 -11.99 -11.96 12.69
C PRO A 131 -12.46 -11.60 11.27
N VAL A 132 -11.54 -11.34 10.34
CA VAL A 132 -11.86 -11.07 8.94
C VAL A 132 -12.10 -12.36 8.17
N CYS A 133 -11.42 -13.45 8.52
CA CYS A 133 -11.56 -14.74 7.88
C CYS A 133 -12.83 -15.48 8.34
N THR A 134 -13.31 -15.22 9.55
CA THR A 134 -14.62 -15.70 10.04
C THR A 134 -15.82 -15.00 9.37
N LEU A 135 -15.61 -13.83 8.76
CA LEU A 135 -16.64 -13.11 8.00
C LEU A 135 -16.86 -13.70 6.59
N THR A 136 -16.00 -14.62 6.14
CA THR A 136 -16.10 -15.24 4.81
C THR A 136 -16.86 -16.56 4.88
N SER A 137 -17.82 -16.78 3.98
CA SER A 137 -18.55 -18.05 3.88
C SER A 137 -17.74 -19.18 3.22
N SER A 138 -16.57 -18.87 2.64
CA SER A 138 -15.70 -19.81 1.93
C SER A 138 -14.24 -19.59 2.32
N PRO A 139 -13.52 -20.63 2.80
CA PRO A 139 -12.15 -20.49 3.27
C PRO A 139 -11.24 -20.06 2.11
N SER A 140 -10.71 -18.85 2.18
CA SER A 140 -9.74 -18.32 1.21
C SER A 140 -8.33 -18.77 1.58
N SER A 141 -7.48 -19.12 0.61
CA SER A 141 -6.08 -19.52 0.87
C SER A 141 -5.29 -18.46 1.67
N LEU A 142 -5.62 -17.18 1.49
CA LEU A 142 -5.08 -16.05 2.27
C LEU A 142 -5.37 -16.13 3.79
N CYS A 143 -6.38 -16.90 4.19
CA CYS A 143 -6.78 -17.12 5.58
C CYS A 143 -6.21 -18.40 6.19
N LEU A 144 -5.67 -19.31 5.36
CA LEU A 144 -5.24 -20.66 5.75
C LEU A 144 -3.72 -20.88 5.67
N SER A 145 -3.02 -20.05 4.90
CA SER A 145 -1.54 -20.07 4.77
C SER A 145 -0.89 -18.98 5.61
#